data_AF-A0A3B7RNK7-F1
#
_entry.id   AF-A0A3B7RNK7-F1
#
_cell.length_a   1.000
_cell.length_b   1.000
_cell.length_c   1.000
_cell.angle_alpha   90.00
_cell.angle_beta   90.00
_cell.angle_gamma   90.00
#
_symmetry.space_group_name_H-M   'P 1'
#
loop_
_entity.id
_entity.type
_entity.pdbx_description
1 polymer ?
#
loop_
_entity_poly.entity_id
_entity_poly.type
_entity_poly.pdbx_seq_one_letter_code
_entity_poly.pdbx_strand_id
1 'polypeptide(L)'
;MKRKLRVLATSWAAALLLSGTPAAQAWAPEEPLQIAKRFVGKGQWPRMKNYLCCEAAQQAKAHTLGQQIPANLQRECRLLQQNNASAVVAVELRDTATTADFYLHFVKEADDWKLQAVRGLASTNLGRQMLQLMEGMPAAEVSRYNQSHPDADHTFTVGNLKLWVGADAQIIEHFNRNRAGFDDVVRTVQTRGYFAEPTPAAEQQANTDPAIKAQLQQLYIRRLTRRATACGSCLEFLIGGVTNDTVGLLYQPNPAEVPAMSPARIIVIRPLGGGWYLYKTT
;
A
#
# COMPACT_ATOMS: atom_id res chain seq x y z
N MET A 1 53.82 85.25 3.01
CA MET A 1 53.13 84.41 2.00
C MET A 1 52.86 83.03 2.60
N LYS A 2 51.63 82.53 2.43
CA LYS A 2 51.06 81.29 3.02
C LYS A 2 51.78 80.02 2.53
N ARG A 3 51.96 79.01 3.39
CA ARG A 3 51.30 77.68 3.30
C ARG A 3 51.81 76.68 4.36
N LYS A 4 50.85 76.00 4.98
CA LYS A 4 50.95 74.80 5.82
C LYS A 4 51.34 73.58 4.97
N LEU A 5 51.93 72.55 5.58
CA LEU A 5 51.56 71.15 5.31
C LEU A 5 51.82 70.26 6.53
N ARG A 6 50.85 69.38 6.81
CA ARG A 6 50.76 68.43 7.92
C ARG A 6 51.13 67.02 7.44
N VAL A 7 51.78 66.26 8.34
CA VAL A 7 51.53 64.87 8.79
C VAL A 7 51.40 63.75 7.74
N LEU A 8 52.09 62.63 7.96
CA LEU A 8 51.48 61.28 8.02
C LEU A 8 52.48 60.23 8.54
N ALA A 9 52.11 59.64 9.69
CA ALA A 9 52.71 58.44 10.25
C ALA A 9 51.93 57.22 9.73
N THR A 10 52.64 56.23 9.19
CA THR A 10 52.08 54.99 8.66
C THR A 10 52.07 53.91 9.75
N SER A 11 50.87 53.50 10.17
CA SER A 11 50.64 52.31 11.02
C SER A 11 50.40 51.09 10.14
N TRP A 12 51.07 49.98 10.46
CA TRP A 12 50.81 48.66 9.87
C TRP A 12 49.73 47.95 10.69
N ALA A 13 48.63 47.54 10.04
CA ALA A 13 47.60 46.69 10.63
C ALA A 13 47.72 45.27 10.04
N ALA A 14 47.99 44.29 10.89
CA ALA A 14 47.96 42.87 10.54
C ALA A 14 46.49 42.39 10.56
N ALA A 15 45.99 41.96 9.40
CA ALA A 15 44.67 41.36 9.26
C ALA A 15 44.74 39.86 9.61
N LEU A 16 44.15 39.46 10.74
CA LEU A 16 43.86 38.06 11.07
C LEU A 16 42.68 37.58 10.21
N LEU A 17 42.96 36.74 9.22
CA LEU A 17 41.95 35.99 8.47
C LEU A 17 41.49 34.81 9.33
N LEU A 18 40.34 34.96 10.00
CA LEU A 18 39.61 33.86 10.61
C LEU A 18 39.00 32.99 9.49
N SER A 19 39.63 31.86 9.19
CA SER A 19 39.09 30.79 8.36
C SER A 19 37.94 30.09 9.09
N GLY A 20 36.74 30.67 9.01
CA GLY A 20 35.52 29.98 9.42
C GLY A 20 35.26 28.79 8.51
N THR A 21 35.44 27.57 9.03
CA THR A 21 34.87 26.36 8.41
C THR A 21 33.36 26.56 8.26
N PRO A 22 32.77 26.45 7.07
CA PRO A 22 31.32 26.53 6.93
C PRO A 22 30.72 25.43 7.79
N ALA A 23 29.92 25.82 8.79
CA ALA A 23 29.15 24.88 9.57
C ALA A 23 28.33 24.03 8.60
N ALA A 24 28.53 22.71 8.59
CA ALA A 24 27.68 21.80 7.87
C ALA A 24 26.24 22.07 8.34
N GLN A 25 25.43 22.63 7.45
CA GLN A 25 24.07 23.02 7.78
C GLN A 25 23.28 21.75 8.08
N ALA A 26 23.11 21.45 9.36
CA ALA A 26 22.31 20.33 9.82
C ALA A 26 20.89 20.52 9.27
N TRP A 27 20.47 19.60 8.41
CA TRP A 27 19.14 19.67 7.80
C TRP A 27 18.09 19.21 8.79
N ALA A 28 16.91 19.82 8.74
CA ALA A 28 15.79 19.33 9.53
C ALA A 28 15.47 17.88 9.14
N PRO A 29 15.25 16.98 10.11
CA PRO A 29 14.81 15.62 9.83
C PRO A 29 13.48 15.66 9.06
N GLU A 30 13.36 14.85 8.00
CA GLU A 30 12.13 14.76 7.22
C GLU A 30 11.25 13.61 7.71
N GLU A 31 9.95 13.85 7.78
CA GLU A 31 8.96 12.84 8.16
C GLU A 31 8.64 11.90 6.97
N PRO A 32 8.16 10.66 7.22
CA PRO A 32 7.93 9.65 6.18
C PRO A 32 7.08 10.14 5.01
N LEU A 33 6.02 10.92 5.28
CA LEU A 33 5.15 11.46 4.23
C LEU A 33 5.88 12.50 3.35
N GLN A 34 6.80 13.28 3.90
CA GLN A 34 7.60 14.25 3.13
C GLN A 34 8.59 13.51 2.24
N ILE A 35 9.29 12.52 2.81
CA ILE A 35 10.22 11.65 2.09
C ILE A 35 9.50 10.95 0.93
N ALA A 36 8.34 10.37 1.18
CA ALA A 36 7.51 9.72 0.17
C ALA A 36 7.17 10.65 -1.00
N LYS A 37 6.67 11.86 -0.72
CA LYS A 37 6.32 12.86 -1.73
C LYS A 37 7.52 13.25 -2.60
N ARG A 38 8.71 13.37 -2.01
CA ARG A 38 9.95 13.64 -2.78
C ARG A 38 10.37 12.43 -3.61
N PHE A 39 10.33 11.23 -3.03
CA PHE A 39 10.73 9.99 -3.70
C PHE A 39 9.92 9.70 -4.96
N VAL A 40 8.61 9.98 -4.92
CA VAL A 40 7.71 9.79 -6.08
C VAL A 40 7.53 11.07 -6.92
N GLY A 41 8.15 12.17 -6.50
CA GLY A 41 8.11 13.45 -7.19
C GLY A 41 8.86 13.44 -8.52
N LYS A 42 8.44 14.30 -9.45
CA LYS A 42 9.03 14.40 -10.81
C LYS A 42 10.44 14.98 -10.82
N GLY A 43 10.81 15.71 -9.76
CA GLY A 43 12.07 16.43 -9.67
C GLY A 43 13.26 15.54 -9.33
N GLN A 44 14.46 16.06 -9.61
CA GLN A 44 15.70 15.47 -9.08
C GLN A 44 15.69 15.54 -7.55
N TRP A 45 16.28 14.54 -6.91
CA TRP A 45 16.50 14.54 -5.47
C TRP A 45 17.94 14.15 -5.16
N PRO A 46 18.89 15.10 -5.21
CA PRO A 46 20.32 14.82 -5.10
C PRO A 46 20.72 14.08 -3.81
N ARG A 47 19.91 14.21 -2.75
CA ARG A 47 20.15 13.59 -1.44
C ARG A 47 19.32 12.34 -1.20
N MET A 48 18.63 11.80 -2.20
CA MET A 48 17.78 10.61 -2.06
C MET A 48 18.45 9.50 -1.25
N LYS A 49 19.71 9.18 -1.57
CA LYS A 49 20.47 8.10 -0.92
C LYS A 49 20.58 8.24 0.60
N ASN A 50 20.52 9.46 1.15
CA ASN A 50 20.55 9.69 2.60
C ASN A 50 19.26 9.24 3.30
N TYR A 51 18.19 9.00 2.56
CA TYR A 51 16.88 8.59 3.06
C TYR A 51 16.53 7.17 2.66
N LEU A 52 17.47 6.40 2.11
CA LEU A 52 17.27 5.01 1.75
C LEU A 52 18.11 4.11 2.65
N CYS A 53 17.57 2.96 3.01
CA CYS A 53 18.33 1.87 3.64
C CYS A 53 17.88 0.52 3.08
N CYS A 54 18.50 -0.55 3.57
CA CYS A 54 18.10 -1.94 3.30
C CYS A 54 17.90 -2.22 1.79
N GLU A 55 16.72 -2.74 1.42
CA GLU A 55 16.39 -3.09 0.05
C GLU A 55 16.28 -1.85 -0.86
N ALA A 56 15.64 -0.78 -0.38
CA ALA A 56 15.48 0.43 -1.17
C ALA A 56 16.84 1.04 -1.55
N ALA A 57 17.83 1.00 -0.65
CA ALA A 57 19.18 1.46 -0.94
C ALA A 57 19.90 0.57 -1.98
N GLN A 58 19.68 -0.75 -1.95
CA GLN A 58 20.25 -1.71 -2.90
C GLN A 58 19.66 -1.57 -4.31
N GLN A 59 18.36 -1.25 -4.39
CA GLN A 59 17.64 -1.09 -5.66
C GLN A 59 17.72 0.33 -6.24
N ALA A 60 18.23 1.29 -5.46
CA ALA A 60 18.32 2.68 -5.86
C ALA A 60 19.23 2.86 -7.09
N LYS A 61 18.64 3.39 -8.17
CA LYS A 61 19.40 3.88 -9.32
C LYS A 61 19.87 5.32 -9.07
N ALA A 62 20.54 5.92 -10.07
CA ALA A 62 20.86 7.35 -10.04
C ALA A 62 19.60 8.25 -10.03
N HIS A 63 18.46 7.72 -10.46
CA HIS A 63 17.17 8.41 -10.53
C HIS A 63 16.20 7.90 -9.46
N THR A 64 15.35 8.79 -8.93
CA THR A 64 14.23 8.41 -8.05
C THR A 64 13.20 7.56 -8.79
N LEU A 65 12.31 6.90 -8.04
CA LEU A 65 11.15 6.24 -8.64
C LEU A 65 10.26 7.26 -9.37
N GLY A 66 10.07 8.45 -8.79
CA GLY A 66 9.26 9.52 -9.36
C GLY A 66 9.68 10.00 -10.75
N GLN A 67 10.97 9.91 -11.06
CA GLN A 67 11.54 10.22 -12.38
C GLN A 67 11.31 9.12 -13.42
N GLN A 68 11.02 7.90 -12.98
CA GLN A 68 10.69 6.76 -13.84
C GLN A 68 9.17 6.66 -14.07
N ILE A 69 8.37 7.20 -13.16
CA ILE A 69 6.90 7.26 -13.29
C ILE A 69 6.53 8.30 -14.37
N PRO A 70 5.65 7.95 -15.35
CA PRO A 70 5.17 8.89 -16.35
C PRO A 70 4.70 10.24 -15.78
N ALA A 71 5.03 11.33 -16.46
CA ALA A 71 4.76 12.67 -15.96
C ALA A 71 3.26 13.02 -15.95
N ASN A 72 2.45 12.35 -16.76
CA ASN A 72 1.00 12.55 -16.83
C ASN A 72 0.24 11.93 -15.65
N LEU A 73 0.83 10.95 -14.94
CA LEU A 73 0.17 10.33 -13.79
C LEU A 73 0.11 11.31 -12.60
N GLN A 74 -1.08 11.51 -12.06
CA GLN A 74 -1.26 12.11 -10.75
C GLN A 74 -0.69 11.18 -9.67
N ARG A 75 -0.17 11.76 -8.60
CA ARG A 75 0.51 11.07 -7.50
C ARG A 75 -0.11 11.56 -6.20
N GLU A 76 -0.69 10.65 -5.43
CA GLU A 76 -1.24 10.97 -4.11
C GLU A 76 -0.52 10.13 -3.06
N CYS A 77 0.03 10.78 -2.03
CA CYS A 77 0.67 10.11 -0.91
C CYS A 77 -0.17 10.25 0.34
N ARG A 78 -0.43 9.14 1.04
CA ARG A 78 -1.18 9.11 2.29
C ARG A 78 -0.45 8.31 3.35
N LEU A 79 -0.18 8.92 4.49
CA LEU A 79 0.34 8.22 5.66
C LEU A 79 -0.74 7.28 6.20
N LEU A 80 -0.45 5.98 6.28
CA LEU A 80 -1.38 4.97 6.78
C LEU A 80 -1.11 4.63 8.25
N GLN A 81 0.17 4.52 8.61
CA GLN A 81 0.62 4.23 9.95
C GLN A 81 1.95 4.92 10.19
N GLN A 82 2.15 5.42 11.41
CA GLN A 82 3.45 5.84 11.93
C GLN A 82 3.50 5.58 13.43
N ASN A 83 4.55 4.94 13.89
CA ASN A 83 4.90 4.81 15.31
C ASN A 83 6.35 5.26 15.51
N ASN A 84 6.95 4.96 16.67
CA ASN A 84 8.31 5.40 16.98
C ASN A 84 9.40 4.68 16.18
N ALA A 85 9.10 3.59 15.48
CA ALA A 85 10.07 2.72 14.82
C ALA A 85 9.78 2.49 13.32
N SER A 86 8.52 2.56 12.89
CA SER A 86 8.12 2.29 11.52
C SER A 86 6.99 3.20 11.04
N ALA A 87 6.92 3.37 9.72
CA ALA A 87 5.80 4.03 9.06
C ALA A 87 5.49 3.38 7.72
N VAL A 88 4.25 3.52 7.27
CA VAL A 88 3.81 3.06 5.95
C VAL A 88 3.06 4.19 5.26
N VAL A 89 3.49 4.54 4.05
CA VAL A 89 2.84 5.54 3.21
C VAL A 89 2.31 4.86 1.95
N ALA A 90 1.01 4.96 1.71
CA ALA A 90 0.40 4.58 0.45
C ALA A 90 0.69 5.63 -0.62
N VAL A 91 0.96 5.16 -1.82
CA VAL A 91 1.10 5.99 -3.02
C VAL A 91 0.12 5.47 -4.07
N GLU A 92 -0.81 6.33 -4.44
CA GLU A 92 -1.74 6.11 -5.55
C GLU A 92 -1.20 6.84 -6.79
N LEU A 93 -1.08 6.13 -7.89
CA LEU A 93 -0.83 6.68 -9.22
C LEU A 93 -2.12 6.60 -10.03
N ARG A 94 -2.54 7.71 -10.63
CA ARG A 94 -3.73 7.73 -11.50
C ARG A 94 -3.62 8.63 -12.70
N ASP A 95 -4.23 8.23 -13.80
CA ASP A 95 -4.72 9.12 -14.86
C ASP A 95 -6.15 8.72 -15.26
N THR A 96 -6.60 9.12 -16.43
CA THR A 96 -7.94 8.79 -16.93
C THR A 96 -8.13 7.31 -17.27
N ALA A 97 -7.05 6.54 -17.44
CA ALA A 97 -7.09 5.14 -17.90
C ALA A 97 -6.42 4.15 -16.94
N THR A 98 -5.49 4.61 -16.10
CA THR A 98 -4.64 3.78 -15.26
C THR A 98 -4.78 4.17 -13.80
N THR A 99 -4.90 3.17 -12.93
CA THR A 99 -4.72 3.34 -11.48
C THR A 99 -3.79 2.25 -10.96
N ALA A 100 -2.89 2.61 -10.05
CA ALA A 100 -1.97 1.66 -9.41
C ALA A 100 -1.60 2.15 -8.02
N ASP A 101 -1.54 1.23 -7.05
CA ASP A 101 -1.11 1.51 -5.69
C ASP A 101 0.18 0.77 -5.35
N PHE A 102 1.05 1.45 -4.62
CA PHE A 102 2.18 0.84 -3.94
C PHE A 102 2.39 1.50 -2.57
N TYR A 103 3.16 0.84 -1.72
CA TYR A 103 3.35 1.17 -0.32
C TYR A 103 4.84 1.33 -0.05
N LEU A 104 5.17 2.46 0.57
CA LEU A 104 6.51 2.81 0.99
C LEU A 104 6.62 2.48 2.48
N HIS A 105 7.47 1.50 2.81
CA HIS A 105 7.76 1.09 4.18
C HIS A 105 8.99 1.82 4.69
N PHE A 106 8.85 2.47 5.83
CA PHE A 106 9.90 3.23 6.48
C PHE A 106 10.29 2.57 7.81
N VAL A 107 11.57 2.69 8.14
CA VAL A 107 12.13 2.38 9.45
C VAL A 107 12.81 3.62 10.00
N LYS A 108 12.79 3.78 11.32
CA LYS A 108 13.54 4.81 12.01
C LYS A 108 14.93 4.27 12.38
N GLU A 109 15.98 4.91 11.86
CA GLU A 109 17.37 4.60 12.19
C GLU A 109 17.97 5.76 12.99
N ALA A 110 18.33 5.51 14.24
CA ALA A 110 18.61 6.55 15.22
C ALA A 110 17.43 7.54 15.28
N ASP A 111 17.61 8.78 14.80
CA ASP A 111 16.58 9.81 14.76
C ASP A 111 16.05 10.13 13.36
N ASP A 112 16.54 9.42 12.32
CA ASP A 112 16.18 9.67 10.93
C ASP A 112 15.25 8.59 10.37
N TRP A 113 14.26 9.02 9.60
CA TRP A 113 13.43 8.11 8.82
C TRP A 113 14.14 7.68 7.53
N LYS A 114 14.13 6.37 7.27
CA LYS A 114 14.68 5.76 6.05
C LYS A 114 13.61 4.95 5.34
N LEU A 115 13.51 5.13 4.03
CA LEU A 115 12.75 4.24 3.16
C LEU A 115 13.48 2.90 3.11
N GLN A 116 12.83 1.87 3.62
CA GLN A 116 13.36 0.52 3.71
C GLN A 116 13.00 -0.31 2.48
N ALA A 117 11.76 -0.20 2.01
CA ALA A 117 11.21 -1.05 0.96
C ALA A 117 10.05 -0.38 0.21
N VAL A 118 9.87 -0.77 -1.05
CA VAL A 118 8.72 -0.42 -1.89
C VAL A 118 7.96 -1.72 -2.17
N ARG A 119 6.64 -1.71 -1.95
CA ARG A 119 5.80 -2.90 -2.13
C ARG A 119 4.57 -2.59 -2.93
N GLY A 120 4.20 -3.49 -3.84
CA GLY A 120 2.91 -3.50 -4.51
C GLY A 120 2.44 -4.94 -4.57
N LEU A 121 1.15 -5.14 -4.85
CA LEU A 121 0.63 -6.49 -5.06
C LEU A 121 1.28 -7.10 -6.31
N ALA A 122 1.92 -8.25 -6.17
CA ALA A 122 2.54 -8.93 -7.29
C ALA A 122 1.50 -9.53 -8.26
N SER A 123 1.95 -9.92 -9.45
CA SER A 123 1.18 -10.68 -10.44
C SER A 123 -0.12 -10.04 -10.93
N THR A 124 -0.33 -8.74 -10.70
CA THR A 124 -1.52 -8.02 -11.17
C THR A 124 -1.63 -7.95 -12.71
N ASN A 125 -0.52 -8.09 -13.43
CA ASN A 125 -0.53 -8.17 -14.89
C ASN A 125 -1.22 -9.43 -15.42
N LEU A 126 -1.03 -10.57 -14.77
CA LEU A 126 -1.72 -11.80 -15.14
C LEU A 126 -3.24 -11.65 -14.95
N GLY A 127 -3.65 -11.11 -13.79
CA GLY A 127 -5.06 -10.83 -13.52
C GLY A 127 -5.67 -9.83 -14.54
N ARG A 128 -4.90 -8.83 -15.00
CA ARG A 128 -5.35 -7.87 -16.02
C ARG A 128 -5.58 -8.53 -17.38
N GLN A 129 -4.68 -9.41 -17.80
CA GLN A 129 -4.86 -10.18 -19.03
C GLN A 129 -6.09 -11.09 -18.95
N MET A 130 -6.28 -11.78 -17.82
CA MET A 130 -7.48 -12.58 -17.58
C MET A 130 -8.75 -11.72 -17.60
N LEU A 131 -8.73 -10.54 -16.97
CA LEU A 131 -9.87 -9.63 -16.98
C LEU A 131 -10.24 -9.20 -18.40
N GLN A 132 -9.25 -8.81 -19.21
CA GLN A 132 -9.47 -8.42 -20.60
C GLN A 132 -10.09 -9.56 -21.43
N LEU A 133 -9.63 -10.79 -21.24
CA LEU A 133 -10.21 -11.97 -21.90
C LEU A 133 -11.67 -12.19 -21.49
N MET A 134 -11.95 -12.10 -20.19
CA MET A 134 -13.30 -12.30 -19.67
C MET A 134 -14.26 -11.19 -20.12
N GLU A 135 -13.84 -9.93 -20.11
CA GLU A 135 -14.65 -8.80 -20.58
C GLU A 135 -14.91 -8.83 -22.09
N GLY A 136 -13.99 -9.41 -22.88
CA GLY A 136 -14.13 -9.58 -24.33
C GLY A 136 -14.94 -10.81 -24.75
N MET A 137 -15.41 -11.63 -23.80
CA MET A 137 -16.09 -12.89 -24.10
C MET A 137 -17.48 -12.67 -24.76
N PRO A 138 -17.76 -13.25 -25.95
CA PRO A 138 -19.06 -13.15 -26.59
C PRO A 138 -20.19 -13.78 -25.74
N ALA A 139 -21.42 -13.28 -25.86
CA ALA A 139 -22.57 -13.74 -25.05
C ALA A 139 -22.83 -15.27 -25.14
N ALA A 140 -22.62 -15.87 -26.31
CA ALA A 140 -22.75 -17.33 -26.50
C ALA A 140 -21.67 -18.14 -25.76
N GLU A 141 -20.49 -17.54 -25.54
CA GLU A 141 -19.41 -18.13 -24.73
C GLU A 141 -19.66 -17.93 -23.24
N VAL A 142 -20.20 -16.78 -22.83
CA VAL A 142 -20.59 -16.53 -21.43
C VAL A 142 -21.57 -17.59 -20.93
N SER A 143 -22.56 -17.96 -21.75
CA SER A 143 -23.53 -19.00 -21.38
C SER A 143 -22.87 -20.37 -21.16
N ARG A 144 -21.90 -20.74 -22.02
CA ARG A 144 -21.13 -21.99 -21.88
C ARG A 144 -20.17 -21.95 -20.68
N TYR A 145 -19.57 -20.79 -20.43
CA TYR A 145 -18.73 -20.56 -19.27
C TYR A 145 -19.50 -20.76 -17.96
N ASN A 146 -20.69 -20.15 -17.85
CA ASN A 146 -21.52 -20.26 -16.65
C ASN A 146 -21.97 -21.70 -16.38
N GLN A 147 -22.29 -22.48 -17.42
CA GLN A 147 -22.64 -23.89 -17.29
C GLN A 147 -21.47 -24.75 -16.77
N SER A 148 -20.24 -24.40 -17.14
CA SER A 148 -19.03 -25.13 -16.71
C SER A 148 -18.47 -24.63 -15.37
N HIS A 149 -18.85 -23.44 -14.92
CA HIS A 149 -18.36 -22.79 -13.71
C HIS A 149 -19.52 -22.29 -12.83
N PRO A 150 -20.42 -23.17 -12.36
CA PRO A 150 -21.58 -22.75 -11.57
C PRO A 150 -21.22 -22.06 -10.25
N ASP A 151 -20.01 -22.30 -9.75
CA ASP A 151 -19.51 -21.75 -8.50
C ASP A 151 -18.76 -20.42 -8.66
N ALA A 152 -18.43 -20.05 -9.90
CA ALA A 152 -17.70 -18.85 -10.25
C ALA A 152 -18.13 -18.43 -11.65
N ASP A 153 -19.39 -18.03 -11.79
CA ASP A 153 -19.93 -17.61 -13.07
C ASP A 153 -19.17 -16.42 -13.65
N HIS A 154 -19.48 -16.06 -14.89
CA HIS A 154 -18.78 -14.99 -15.59
C HIS A 154 -18.87 -13.64 -14.85
N THR A 155 -20.03 -13.33 -14.27
CA THR A 155 -20.24 -12.07 -13.54
C THR A 155 -19.37 -12.02 -12.29
N PHE A 156 -19.38 -13.10 -11.50
CA PHE A 156 -18.50 -13.26 -10.36
C PHE A 156 -17.03 -13.13 -10.77
N THR A 157 -16.62 -13.81 -11.83
CA THR A 157 -15.23 -13.85 -12.26
C THR A 157 -14.74 -12.48 -12.71
N VAL A 158 -15.51 -11.76 -13.53
CA VAL A 158 -15.18 -10.39 -13.93
C VAL A 158 -15.13 -9.46 -12.72
N GLY A 159 -16.13 -9.53 -11.83
CA GLY A 159 -16.18 -8.72 -10.61
C GLY A 159 -14.98 -8.97 -9.69
N ASN A 160 -14.64 -10.24 -9.46
CA ASN A 160 -13.52 -10.64 -8.64
C ASN A 160 -12.17 -10.21 -9.24
N LEU A 161 -11.97 -10.37 -10.55
CA LEU A 161 -10.77 -9.94 -11.24
C LEU A 161 -10.59 -8.42 -11.15
N LYS A 162 -11.67 -7.64 -11.29
CA LYS A 162 -11.65 -6.18 -11.09
C LYS A 162 -11.18 -5.79 -9.70
N LEU A 163 -11.63 -6.48 -8.66
CA LEU A 163 -11.19 -6.22 -7.29
C LEU A 163 -9.75 -6.69 -7.04
N TRP A 164 -9.32 -7.79 -7.65
CA TRP A 164 -7.95 -8.29 -7.47
C TRP A 164 -6.91 -7.33 -8.07
N VAL A 165 -7.13 -6.86 -9.30
CA VAL A 165 -6.15 -6.02 -10.01
C VAL A 165 -6.39 -4.51 -9.86
N GLY A 166 -7.53 -4.16 -9.27
CA GLY A 166 -7.94 -2.78 -9.08
C GLY A 166 -7.15 -2.03 -8.02
N ALA A 167 -7.32 -0.71 -8.04
CA ALA A 167 -6.77 0.17 -7.02
C ALA A 167 -7.52 0.05 -5.68
N ASP A 168 -6.87 0.45 -4.59
CA ASP A 168 -7.43 0.50 -3.24
C ASP A 168 -8.75 1.24 -3.23
N ALA A 169 -8.84 2.37 -3.94
CA ALA A 169 -10.05 3.17 -4.05
C ALA A 169 -11.24 2.35 -4.60
N GLN A 170 -11.02 1.49 -5.59
CA GLN A 170 -12.07 0.66 -6.19
C GLN A 170 -12.53 -0.44 -5.23
N ILE A 171 -11.61 -1.06 -4.50
CA ILE A 171 -11.95 -2.08 -3.49
C ILE A 171 -12.73 -1.44 -2.34
N ILE A 172 -12.32 -0.25 -1.89
CA ILE A 172 -12.99 0.51 -0.83
C ILE A 172 -14.39 0.93 -1.28
N GLU A 173 -14.54 1.37 -2.52
CA GLU A 173 -15.84 1.75 -3.06
C GLU A 173 -16.79 0.53 -3.16
N HIS A 174 -16.28 -0.62 -3.63
CA HIS A 174 -17.03 -1.87 -3.62
C HIS A 174 -17.45 -2.29 -2.22
N PHE A 175 -16.53 -2.22 -1.24
CA PHE A 175 -16.85 -2.48 0.16
C PHE A 175 -17.95 -1.56 0.67
N ASN A 176 -17.83 -0.26 0.47
CA ASN A 176 -18.80 0.71 0.98
C ASN A 176 -20.19 0.51 0.38
N ARG A 177 -20.28 0.23 -0.93
CA ARG A 177 -21.57 -0.06 -1.59
C ARG A 177 -22.22 -1.34 -1.07
N ASN A 178 -21.42 -2.34 -0.69
CA ASN A 178 -21.90 -3.66 -0.30
C ASN A 178 -21.74 -3.96 1.19
N ARG A 179 -21.53 -2.92 2.01
CA ARG A 179 -21.16 -3.08 3.42
C ARG A 179 -22.13 -3.95 4.21
N ALA A 180 -23.42 -3.77 4.00
CA ALA A 180 -24.45 -4.58 4.64
C ALA A 180 -24.28 -6.08 4.33
N GLY A 181 -23.92 -6.43 3.08
CA GLY A 181 -23.67 -7.83 2.71
C GLY A 181 -22.43 -8.41 3.40
N PHE A 182 -21.37 -7.62 3.54
CA PHE A 182 -20.18 -8.02 4.30
C PHE A 182 -20.49 -8.24 5.79
N ASP A 183 -21.21 -7.31 6.41
CA ASP A 183 -21.65 -7.41 7.81
C ASP A 183 -22.59 -8.61 8.02
N ASP A 184 -23.43 -8.92 7.04
CA ASP A 184 -24.31 -10.09 7.06
C ASP A 184 -23.53 -11.41 7.02
N VAL A 185 -22.45 -11.50 6.23
CA VAL A 185 -21.58 -12.68 6.23
C VAL A 185 -20.92 -12.86 7.61
N VAL A 186 -20.40 -11.79 8.20
CA VAL A 186 -19.81 -11.83 9.56
C VAL A 186 -20.84 -12.37 10.56
N ARG A 187 -22.07 -11.84 10.55
CA ARG A 187 -23.15 -12.27 11.44
C ARG A 187 -23.52 -13.74 11.22
N THR A 188 -23.61 -14.19 9.97
CA THR A 188 -23.88 -15.60 9.64
C THR A 188 -22.78 -16.50 10.18
N VAL A 189 -21.51 -16.16 9.94
CA VAL A 189 -20.34 -16.90 10.42
C VAL A 189 -20.35 -17.03 11.94
N GLN A 190 -20.60 -15.93 12.65
CA GLN A 190 -20.67 -15.92 14.11
C GLN A 190 -21.84 -16.74 14.65
N THR A 191 -23.04 -16.57 14.08
CA THR A 191 -24.25 -17.31 14.50
C THR A 191 -24.10 -18.81 14.30
N ARG A 192 -23.44 -19.22 13.22
CA ARG A 192 -23.17 -20.63 12.90
C ARG A 192 -22.00 -21.22 13.70
N GLY A 193 -21.26 -20.40 14.44
CA GLY A 193 -20.07 -20.84 15.18
C GLY A 193 -18.90 -21.25 14.30
N TYR A 194 -18.87 -20.82 13.02
CA TYR A 194 -17.75 -21.12 12.14
C TYR A 194 -16.47 -20.44 12.62
N PHE A 195 -15.34 -21.12 12.44
CA PHE A 195 -14.02 -20.69 12.92
C PHE A 195 -13.92 -20.48 14.44
N ALA A 196 -14.75 -21.17 15.25
CA ALA A 196 -14.51 -21.27 16.69
C ALA A 196 -13.09 -21.85 16.96
N GLU A 197 -12.69 -22.83 16.14
CA GLU A 197 -11.32 -23.35 16.06
C GLU A 197 -10.71 -22.98 14.69
N PRO A 198 -9.45 -22.49 14.63
CA PRO A 198 -8.81 -22.06 13.38
C PRO A 198 -8.26 -23.24 12.57
N THR A 199 -9.10 -24.24 12.30
CA THR A 199 -8.72 -25.45 11.56
C THR A 199 -9.08 -25.35 10.07
N PRO A 200 -8.34 -26.05 9.18
CA PRO A 200 -8.72 -26.15 7.76
C PRO A 200 -10.14 -26.72 7.55
N ALA A 201 -10.59 -27.62 8.43
CA ALA A 201 -11.92 -28.20 8.36
C ALA A 201 -13.03 -27.16 8.65
N ALA A 202 -12.84 -26.31 9.67
CA ALA A 202 -13.78 -25.24 9.98
C ALA A 202 -13.86 -24.21 8.82
N GLU A 203 -12.72 -23.89 8.21
CA GLU A 203 -12.67 -23.02 7.03
C GLU A 203 -13.41 -23.65 5.85
N GLN A 204 -13.18 -24.94 5.57
CA GLN A 204 -13.86 -25.64 4.49
C GLN A 204 -15.38 -25.67 4.72
N GLN A 205 -15.82 -25.99 5.94
CA GLN A 205 -17.23 -26.03 6.30
C GLN A 205 -17.93 -24.69 6.02
N ALA A 206 -17.34 -23.57 6.45
CA ALA A 206 -17.86 -22.24 6.20
C ALA A 206 -17.97 -21.92 4.69
N ASN A 207 -16.96 -22.30 3.90
CA ASN A 207 -16.94 -22.02 2.47
C ASN A 207 -17.81 -22.97 1.63
N THR A 208 -18.20 -24.12 2.17
CA THR A 208 -19.15 -25.05 1.54
C THR A 208 -20.60 -24.83 1.96
N ASP A 209 -20.85 -24.00 3.00
CA ASP A 209 -22.19 -23.61 3.41
C ASP A 209 -22.89 -22.85 2.26
N PRO A 210 -24.04 -23.33 1.75
CA PRO A 210 -24.70 -22.71 0.60
C PRO A 210 -25.11 -21.25 0.82
N ALA A 211 -25.48 -20.88 2.05
CA ALA A 211 -25.88 -19.51 2.37
C ALA A 211 -24.67 -18.58 2.32
N ILE A 212 -23.55 -18.99 2.93
CA ILE A 212 -22.30 -18.22 2.88
C ILE A 212 -21.80 -18.14 1.44
N LYS A 213 -21.77 -19.26 0.71
CA LYS A 213 -21.31 -19.30 -0.68
C LYS A 213 -22.08 -18.32 -1.57
N ALA A 214 -23.41 -18.28 -1.46
CA ALA A 214 -24.23 -17.34 -2.20
C ALA A 214 -23.92 -15.87 -1.84
N GLN A 215 -23.72 -15.57 -0.55
CA GLN A 215 -23.33 -14.22 -0.11
C GLN A 215 -21.95 -13.82 -0.65
N LEU A 216 -20.96 -14.72 -0.58
CA LEU A 216 -19.61 -14.46 -1.10
C LEU A 216 -19.61 -14.23 -2.61
N GLN A 217 -20.41 -14.97 -3.36
CA GLN A 217 -20.56 -14.77 -4.80
C GLN A 217 -21.08 -13.37 -5.13
N GLN A 218 -22.12 -12.90 -4.44
CA GLN A 218 -22.65 -11.54 -4.63
C GLN A 218 -21.62 -10.45 -4.30
N LEU A 219 -20.71 -10.74 -3.37
CA LEU A 219 -19.66 -9.81 -2.93
C LEU A 219 -18.35 -9.93 -3.73
N TYR A 220 -18.29 -10.83 -4.71
CA TYR A 220 -17.08 -11.15 -5.48
C TYR A 220 -15.89 -11.62 -4.61
N ILE A 221 -16.19 -12.35 -3.54
CA ILE A 221 -15.20 -12.91 -2.63
C ILE A 221 -15.01 -14.39 -2.93
N ARG A 222 -13.77 -14.85 -3.06
CA ARG A 222 -13.46 -16.24 -3.39
C ARG A 222 -13.70 -17.18 -2.22
N ARG A 223 -13.32 -16.77 -1.02
CA ARG A 223 -13.48 -17.56 0.20
C ARG A 223 -13.25 -16.74 1.47
N LEU A 224 -13.71 -17.27 2.58
CA LEU A 224 -13.33 -16.88 3.93
C LEU A 224 -12.11 -17.67 4.40
N THR A 225 -11.25 -17.05 5.20
CA THR A 225 -10.10 -17.70 5.84
C THR A 225 -9.66 -16.93 7.11
N ARG A 226 -8.67 -17.45 7.83
CA ARG A 226 -7.99 -16.79 8.97
C ARG A 226 -6.47 -16.90 8.88
N ARG A 227 -5.94 -17.16 7.68
CA ARG A 227 -4.57 -17.65 7.50
C ARG A 227 -3.66 -16.71 6.73
N ALA A 228 -4.19 -15.80 5.91
CA ALA A 228 -3.39 -14.89 5.11
C ALA A 228 -2.56 -13.95 6.00
N THR A 229 -3.17 -13.38 7.04
CA THR A 229 -2.52 -12.39 7.91
C THR A 229 -1.91 -12.99 9.20
N ALA A 230 -2.15 -14.27 9.49
CA ALA A 230 -1.89 -14.91 10.80
C ALA A 230 -2.51 -14.19 11.99
N CYS A 231 -3.58 -13.43 11.78
CA CYS A 231 -4.42 -12.98 12.86
C CYS A 231 -5.43 -14.09 13.20
N GLY A 232 -5.18 -14.83 14.29
CA GLY A 232 -5.99 -16.00 14.66
C GLY A 232 -7.46 -15.69 14.98
N SER A 233 -7.76 -14.45 15.38
CA SER A 233 -9.11 -13.96 15.68
C SER A 233 -9.76 -13.22 14.51
N CYS A 234 -9.01 -12.85 13.47
CA CYS A 234 -9.56 -12.10 12.35
C CYS A 234 -10.35 -13.00 11.40
N LEU A 235 -11.37 -12.44 10.76
CA LEU A 235 -12.03 -13.07 9.61
C LEU A 235 -11.57 -12.39 8.31
N GLU A 236 -10.98 -13.15 7.41
CA GLU A 236 -10.42 -12.65 6.16
C GLU A 236 -11.31 -13.04 4.97
N PHE A 237 -11.71 -12.05 4.20
CA PHE A 237 -12.44 -12.18 2.94
C PHE A 237 -11.43 -12.11 1.80
N LEU A 238 -11.01 -13.26 1.30
CA LEU A 238 -10.01 -13.34 0.25
C LEU A 238 -10.63 -12.98 -1.11
N ILE A 239 -10.18 -11.87 -1.69
CA ILE A 239 -10.56 -11.47 -3.04
C ILE A 239 -9.74 -12.28 -4.04
N GLY A 240 -8.41 -12.17 -3.99
CA GLY A 240 -7.55 -12.75 -5.01
C GLY A 240 -6.09 -12.75 -4.61
N GLY A 241 -5.25 -13.26 -5.50
CA GLY A 241 -3.82 -13.40 -5.25
C GLY A 241 -3.21 -14.65 -5.85
N VAL A 242 -1.88 -14.68 -5.84
CA VAL A 242 -1.06 -15.83 -6.22
C VAL A 242 -0.17 -16.16 -5.03
N THR A 243 -0.13 -17.44 -4.63
CA THR A 243 0.67 -17.93 -3.49
C THR A 243 0.49 -17.09 -2.21
N ASN A 244 1.46 -16.24 -1.88
CA ASN A 244 1.47 -15.39 -0.68
C ASN A 244 1.09 -13.93 -0.99
N ASP A 245 1.02 -13.55 -2.26
CA ASP A 245 0.59 -12.23 -2.71
C ASP A 245 -0.93 -12.17 -2.79
N THR A 246 -1.59 -11.86 -1.68
CA THR A 246 -3.05 -11.82 -1.62
C THR A 246 -3.61 -10.45 -1.30
N VAL A 247 -4.82 -10.18 -1.77
CA VAL A 247 -5.63 -8.99 -1.46
C VAL A 247 -6.99 -9.42 -0.96
N GLY A 248 -7.51 -8.68 0.02
CA GLY A 248 -8.80 -8.98 0.61
C GLY A 248 -9.26 -7.92 1.60
N LEU A 249 -10.35 -8.25 2.30
CA LEU A 249 -10.85 -7.48 3.43
C LEU A 249 -10.66 -8.27 4.71
N LEU A 250 -10.37 -7.59 5.80
CA LEU A 250 -10.14 -8.14 7.13
C LEU A 250 -11.19 -7.57 8.06
N TYR A 251 -11.86 -8.43 8.83
CA TYR A 251 -12.70 -8.03 9.94
C TYR A 251 -12.02 -8.37 11.27
N GLN A 252 -11.77 -7.33 12.07
CA GLN A 252 -11.19 -7.39 13.41
C GLN A 252 -11.72 -6.20 14.24
N PRO A 253 -12.74 -6.42 15.09
CA PRO A 253 -13.36 -5.34 15.85
C PRO A 253 -12.45 -4.75 16.93
N ASN A 254 -11.41 -5.47 17.39
CA ASN A 254 -10.43 -4.98 18.33
C ASN A 254 -9.18 -4.45 17.59
N PRO A 255 -8.97 -3.11 17.51
CA PRO A 255 -7.82 -2.55 16.79
C PRO A 255 -6.46 -2.99 17.32
N ALA A 256 -6.37 -3.40 18.59
CA ALA A 256 -5.13 -3.87 19.19
C ALA A 256 -4.72 -5.28 18.70
N GLU A 257 -5.65 -6.05 18.14
CA GLU A 257 -5.40 -7.37 17.56
C GLU A 257 -5.14 -7.33 16.05
N VAL A 258 -5.23 -6.15 15.43
CA VAL A 258 -4.92 -5.99 14.01
C VAL A 258 -3.43 -6.24 13.82
N PRO A 259 -3.04 -7.15 12.91
CA PRO A 259 -1.64 -7.51 12.74
C PRO A 259 -0.84 -6.32 12.21
N ALA A 260 0.43 -6.22 12.61
CA ALA A 260 1.29 -5.13 12.19
C ALA A 260 1.66 -5.25 10.70
N MET A 261 1.72 -4.11 10.00
CA MET A 261 2.28 -4.05 8.64
C MET A 261 3.79 -4.34 8.65
N SER A 262 4.24 -5.08 7.65
CA SER A 262 5.64 -5.42 7.42
C SER A 262 5.90 -5.56 5.92
N PRO A 263 7.03 -5.03 5.41
CA PRO A 263 7.38 -5.20 4.00
C PRO A 263 7.62 -6.67 3.59
N ALA A 264 7.81 -7.58 4.55
CA ALA A 264 8.06 -8.99 4.28
C ALA A 264 6.80 -9.87 4.28
N ARG A 265 5.62 -9.31 4.61
CA ARG A 265 4.40 -10.11 4.70
C ARG A 265 3.12 -9.31 4.48
N ILE A 266 2.75 -8.42 5.39
CA ILE A 266 1.53 -7.61 5.29
C ILE A 266 1.91 -6.21 4.84
N ILE A 267 1.86 -5.98 3.53
CA ILE A 267 2.36 -4.74 2.93
C ILE A 267 1.40 -3.56 3.14
N VAL A 268 0.11 -3.85 3.37
CA VAL A 268 -0.86 -2.82 3.75
C VAL A 268 -1.95 -3.39 4.63
N ILE A 269 -2.33 -2.62 5.65
CA ILE A 269 -3.61 -2.67 6.34
C ILE A 269 -4.14 -1.25 6.39
N ARG A 270 -5.34 -1.04 5.84
CA ARG A 270 -5.98 0.27 5.78
C ARG A 270 -7.35 0.23 6.43
N PRO A 271 -7.60 1.01 7.49
CA PRO A 271 -8.89 1.01 8.17
C PRO A 271 -10.00 1.56 7.27
N LEU A 272 -11.14 0.86 7.27
CA LEU A 272 -12.38 1.22 6.59
C LEU A 272 -13.50 1.60 7.58
N GLY A 273 -13.25 1.41 8.88
CA GLY A 273 -14.16 1.73 9.98
C GLY A 273 -15.05 0.57 10.41
N GLY A 274 -15.45 0.55 11.69
CA GLY A 274 -16.30 -0.52 12.24
C GLY A 274 -15.65 -1.90 12.27
N GLY A 275 -14.33 -1.97 12.50
CA GLY A 275 -13.57 -3.22 12.54
C GLY A 275 -13.15 -3.76 11.17
N TRP A 276 -13.44 -3.05 10.08
CA TRP A 276 -13.05 -3.45 8.72
C TRP A 276 -11.74 -2.82 8.27
N TYR A 277 -10.93 -3.60 7.56
CA TYR A 277 -9.68 -3.16 6.95
C TYR A 277 -9.53 -3.75 5.55
N LEU A 278 -8.95 -2.98 4.63
CA LEU A 278 -8.35 -3.52 3.41
C LEU A 278 -6.97 -4.08 3.77
N TYR A 279 -6.62 -5.26 3.26
CA TYR A 279 -5.28 -5.80 3.40
C TYR A 279 -4.68 -6.25 2.07
N LYS A 280 -3.35 -6.18 1.97
CA LYS A 280 -2.56 -6.88 0.94
C LYS A 280 -1.33 -7.51 1.56
N THR A 281 -0.89 -8.61 0.96
CA THR A 281 0.25 -9.41 1.40
C THR A 281 1.23 -9.68 0.26
N THR A 282 2.42 -10.17 0.61
CA THR A 282 3.48 -10.64 -0.28
C THR A 282 4.21 -11.83 0.35
#